data_AF-A0A537E3J9-F1
#
_entry.id   AF-A0A537E3J9-F1
#
_cell.length_a   1.000
_cell.length_b   1.000
_cell.length_c   1.000
_cell.angle_alpha   90.00
_cell.angle_beta   90.00
_cell.angle_gamma   90.00
#
_symmetry.space_group_name_H-M   'P 1'
#
loop_
_entity.id
_entity.type
_entity.pdbx_description
1 polymer ?
#
loop_
_entity_poly.entity_id
_entity_poly.type
_entity_poly.pdbx_seq_one_letter_code
_entity_poly.pdbx_strand_id
1 'polypeptide(L)'
;MLSLTPWNILRAALLAFFPWAPAYLFERADFWFAQTNNGYWYYQFSSTRLEANLVSFALGGILVVYLLRPRWAVIQVFLSASLIYVLFYLACPTYMAGPIWRSECYSLGPDGLAGVRLCAMMFSFGAVPAIVRASYKEGKLNKRLRPWIAIFGAFITSIVTTWFPLTAWFSGVTYLSPLVPFQAALLFGVAEMAAGMQAAKISRSILVAAATGVTSALLLSGFLWPLLCPSCDRSLLFLIVPAWGFFALVGGVLELGLPRKLSVGPLRQFNPRLEDIRRVGLAVVLLFSLWTLVSFDFWDPNVLYSTNISPGPGRLTLGAPTYPYVAGYYNSTQYRICCVQIGVSFTKVDLNALAPNNFLMAGMGVQSPNCCIDGWDFGWRADLFILANGTRVVSGSTWETCDGNANCGGVMWQHLRYHAQQTINPANISTPVYLRMMWQYDQPNWHADWYYNHTGQPWTKFGSFVPDFREGHYFDIGVVGVGNYPLAYAFFYQFGVASKTPVPGWSVQLLYPSFVHPDGSWRLMERANIIQGWHSYWKANYRWGGEPYNGVSAQANASDNTVSIGILQLTYSGTGTLPEKTVLW
;
A
#
# COMPACT_ATOMS: atom_id res chain seq x y z
N MET A 1 -12.84 45.83 16.02
CA MET A 1 -11.67 45.53 15.17
C MET A 1 -10.52 45.17 16.10
N LEU A 2 -9.86 44.03 15.92
CA LEU A 2 -8.64 43.70 16.67
C LEU A 2 -7.53 44.63 16.17
N SER A 3 -6.88 45.40 17.06
CA SER A 3 -5.75 46.23 16.66
C SER A 3 -4.59 45.31 16.22
N LEU A 4 -4.12 45.54 15.00
CA LEU A 4 -2.92 44.91 14.44
C LEU A 4 -1.70 45.49 15.14
N THR A 5 -1.35 44.94 16.29
CA THR A 5 -0.08 45.23 16.96
C THR A 5 1.04 44.38 16.34
N PRO A 6 2.29 44.86 16.33
CA PRO A 6 3.45 44.09 15.84
C PRO A 6 3.55 42.71 16.49
N TRP A 7 3.15 42.61 17.76
CA TRP A 7 3.09 41.36 18.52
C TRP A 7 2.04 40.38 17.99
N ASN A 8 0.88 40.88 17.57
CA ASN A 8 -0.17 40.07 16.95
C ASN A 8 0.20 39.65 15.52
N ILE A 9 0.93 40.49 14.78
CA ILE A 9 1.47 40.16 13.45
C ILE A 9 2.55 39.08 13.57
N LEU A 10 3.48 39.23 14.52
CA LEU A 10 4.53 38.23 14.79
C LEU A 10 3.92 36.90 15.24
N ARG A 11 2.91 36.91 16.11
CA ARG A 11 2.17 35.71 16.50
C ARG A 11 1.45 35.07 15.31
N ALA A 12 0.81 35.87 14.46
CA ALA A 12 0.16 35.35 13.25
C ALA A 12 1.18 34.74 12.29
N ALA A 13 2.33 35.39 12.07
CA ALA A 13 3.42 34.88 11.25
C ALA A 13 4.01 33.59 11.83
N LEU A 14 4.29 33.53 13.13
CA LEU A 14 4.79 32.31 13.79
C LEU A 14 3.79 31.16 13.71
N LEU A 15 2.48 31.42 13.87
CA LEU A 15 1.44 30.42 13.69
C LEU A 15 1.26 29.99 12.22
N ALA A 16 1.57 30.88 11.27
CA ALA A 16 1.38 30.65 9.84
C ALA A 16 2.63 30.15 9.11
N PHE A 17 3.84 30.20 9.69
CA PHE A 17 5.08 29.77 9.04
C PHE A 17 5.80 28.62 9.77
N PHE A 18 5.92 28.70 11.09
CA PHE A 18 6.79 27.80 11.84
C PHE A 18 6.31 26.34 11.91
N PRO A 19 5.00 26.03 11.92
CA PRO A 19 4.54 24.64 11.83
C PRO A 19 4.89 23.95 10.51
N TRP A 20 5.28 24.71 9.48
CA TRP A 20 5.46 24.21 8.11
C TRP A 20 6.91 24.29 7.65
N ALA A 21 7.66 25.29 8.13
CA ALA A 21 9.02 25.56 7.66
C ALA A 21 9.96 24.35 7.78
N PRO A 22 10.00 23.58 8.89
CA PRO A 22 10.90 22.43 8.99
C PRO A 22 10.61 21.34 7.95
N ALA A 23 9.34 20.98 7.75
CA ALA A 23 8.95 19.98 6.75
C ALA A 23 9.15 20.48 5.31
N TYR A 24 8.80 21.74 5.02
CA TYR A 24 9.06 22.33 3.71
C TYR A 24 10.55 22.38 3.38
N LEU A 25 11.39 22.75 4.36
CA LEU A 25 12.85 22.77 4.18
C LEU A 25 13.41 21.36 4.02
N PHE A 26 12.88 20.37 4.75
CA PHE A 26 13.24 18.97 4.58
C PHE A 26 12.97 18.48 3.15
N GLU A 27 11.76 18.75 2.63
CA GLU A 27 11.37 18.40 1.26
C GLU A 27 12.24 19.10 0.20
N ARG A 28 12.58 20.38 0.42
CA ARG A 28 13.49 21.11 -0.47
C ARG A 28 14.92 20.58 -0.43
N ALA A 29 15.40 20.16 0.73
CA ALA A 29 16.72 19.56 0.88
C ALA A 29 16.79 18.19 0.19
N ASP A 30 15.80 17.32 0.41
CA ASP A 30 15.70 16.01 -0.26
C ASP A 30 15.70 16.17 -1.79
N PHE A 31 14.88 17.09 -2.31
CA PHE A 31 14.83 17.40 -3.74
C PHE A 31 16.16 17.97 -4.28
N TRP A 32 16.84 18.81 -3.51
CA TRP A 32 18.14 19.35 -3.90
C TRP A 32 19.23 18.27 -3.96
N PHE A 33 19.25 17.33 -3.00
CA PHE A 33 20.17 16.20 -3.01
C PHE A 33 19.91 15.26 -4.20
N ALA A 34 18.65 15.10 -4.60
CA ALA A 34 18.29 14.38 -5.82
C ALA A 34 18.86 15.07 -7.07
N GLN A 35 18.62 16.37 -7.23
CA GLN A 35 19.09 17.13 -8.41
C GLN A 35 20.62 17.20 -8.51
N THR A 36 21.32 17.16 -7.38
CA THR A 36 22.78 17.17 -7.33
C THR A 36 23.40 15.77 -7.41
N ASN A 37 22.59 14.74 -7.66
CA ASN A 37 23.01 13.34 -7.79
C ASN A 37 23.75 12.80 -6.55
N ASN A 38 23.45 13.36 -5.37
CA ASN A 38 24.04 12.92 -4.11
C ASN A 38 23.21 11.77 -3.52
N GLY A 39 23.38 10.57 -4.08
CA GLY A 39 22.59 9.40 -3.73
C GLY A 39 22.58 9.08 -2.24
N TYR A 40 23.71 9.23 -1.53
CA TYR A 40 23.79 8.94 -0.10
C TYR A 40 22.80 9.78 0.72
N TRP A 41 22.83 11.10 0.58
CA TRP A 41 21.95 11.98 1.34
C TRP A 41 20.50 11.91 0.87
N TYR A 42 20.28 11.74 -0.43
CA TYR A 42 18.95 11.53 -0.98
C TYR A 42 18.27 10.29 -0.39
N TYR A 43 18.94 9.14 -0.38
CA TYR A 43 18.37 7.91 0.20
C TYR A 43 18.13 8.02 1.72
N GLN A 44 18.99 8.75 2.45
CA GLN A 44 18.80 8.99 3.89
C GLN A 44 17.60 9.90 4.19
N PHE A 45 17.42 10.99 3.45
CA PHE A 45 16.27 11.88 3.61
C PHE A 45 14.98 11.20 3.15
N SER A 46 14.98 10.57 1.98
CA SER A 46 13.84 9.82 1.47
C SER A 46 13.41 8.66 2.38
N SER A 47 14.33 8.04 3.14
CA SER A 47 14.02 6.96 4.07
C SER A 47 13.49 7.40 5.43
N THR A 48 13.73 8.66 5.82
CA THR A 48 13.31 9.23 7.12
C THR A 48 12.20 10.27 6.98
N ARG A 49 11.59 10.34 5.80
CA ARG A 49 10.65 11.40 5.42
C ARG A 49 9.39 11.43 6.29
N LEU A 50 8.82 10.26 6.63
CA LEU A 50 7.63 10.19 7.47
C LEU A 50 7.94 10.63 8.90
N GLU A 51 9.07 10.20 9.45
CA GLU A 51 9.56 10.55 10.78
C GLU A 51 9.91 12.04 10.87
N ALA A 52 10.63 12.57 9.88
CA ALA A 52 10.97 13.98 9.81
C ALA A 52 9.72 14.86 9.75
N ASN A 53 8.70 14.44 8.99
CA ASN A 53 7.41 15.10 8.97
C ASN A 53 6.75 15.04 10.35
N LEU A 54 6.59 13.85 10.95
CA LEU A 54 6.02 13.65 12.29
C LEU A 54 6.70 14.49 13.39
N VAL A 55 8.02 14.58 13.37
CA VAL A 55 8.79 15.39 14.34
C VAL A 55 8.58 16.88 14.10
N SER A 56 8.67 17.33 12.84
CA SER A 56 8.42 18.73 12.45
C SER A 56 7.04 19.21 12.92
N PHE A 57 6.06 18.32 12.87
CA PHE A 57 4.72 18.55 13.36
C PHE A 57 4.55 18.62 14.86
N ALA A 58 5.14 17.67 15.59
CA ALA A 58 5.09 17.69 17.04
C ALA A 58 5.65 19.03 17.55
N LEU A 59 6.75 19.48 16.95
CA LEU A 59 7.37 20.78 17.24
C LEU A 59 6.45 21.97 16.87
N GLY A 60 5.85 21.95 15.67
CA GLY A 60 4.88 22.98 15.24
C GLY A 60 3.64 23.05 16.14
N GLY A 61 3.09 21.90 16.51
CA GLY A 61 1.96 21.78 17.43
C GLY A 61 2.30 22.30 18.82
N ILE A 62 3.45 21.92 19.38
CA ILE A 62 3.94 22.43 20.68
C ILE A 62 4.07 23.96 20.64
N LEU A 63 4.58 24.54 19.55
CA LEU A 63 4.70 26.00 19.41
C LEU A 63 3.32 26.68 19.36
N VAL A 64 2.38 26.16 18.57
CA VAL A 64 0.99 26.67 18.51
C VAL A 64 0.35 26.64 19.90
N VAL A 65 0.57 25.56 20.63
CA VAL A 65 0.10 25.38 22.00
C VAL A 65 0.73 26.37 22.97
N TYR A 66 2.04 26.59 22.89
CA TYR A 66 2.74 27.57 23.71
C TYR A 66 2.21 29.00 23.45
N LEU A 67 1.97 29.35 22.19
CA LEU A 67 1.44 30.66 21.78
C LEU A 67 -0.02 30.88 22.19
N LEU A 68 -0.84 29.82 22.16
CA LEU A 68 -2.25 29.88 22.51
C LEU A 68 -2.50 29.66 24.01
N ARG A 69 -1.54 29.10 24.77
CA ARG A 69 -1.67 28.72 26.20
C ARG A 69 -2.93 27.91 26.58
N PRO A 70 -3.32 26.81 25.89
CA PRO A 70 -4.34 25.90 26.41
C PRO A 70 -3.75 24.98 27.48
N ARG A 71 -4.50 24.73 28.58
CA ARG A 71 -4.06 23.90 29.72
C ARG A 71 -3.76 22.42 29.38
N TRP A 72 -4.23 21.91 28.25
CA TRP A 72 -4.16 20.49 27.88
C TRP A 72 -3.62 20.21 26.48
N ALA A 73 -3.29 21.25 25.70
CA ALA A 73 -3.05 21.04 24.27
C ALA A 73 -1.66 20.44 23.97
N VAL A 74 -0.68 20.53 24.88
CA VAL A 74 0.62 19.86 24.71
C VAL A 74 0.38 18.34 24.75
N ILE A 75 -0.36 17.88 25.75
CA ILE A 75 -0.76 16.47 25.91
C ILE A 75 -1.55 16.02 24.68
N GLN A 76 -2.47 16.86 24.18
CA GLN A 76 -3.24 16.54 22.98
C GLN A 76 -2.37 16.44 21.71
N VAL A 77 -1.34 17.27 21.54
CA VAL A 77 -0.39 17.17 20.42
C VAL A 77 0.41 15.86 20.51
N PHE A 78 0.88 15.48 21.69
CA PHE A 78 1.57 14.20 21.89
C PHE A 78 0.66 12.99 21.65
N LEU A 79 -0.60 13.04 22.12
CA LEU A 79 -1.58 11.99 21.87
C LEU A 79 -1.92 11.88 20.38
N SER A 80 -2.05 12.99 19.67
CA SER A 80 -2.27 12.99 18.22
C SER A 80 -1.06 12.43 17.47
N ALA A 81 0.17 12.84 17.82
CA ALA A 81 1.38 12.29 17.21
C ALA A 81 1.54 10.79 17.48
N SER A 82 1.23 10.35 18.70
CA SER A 82 1.25 8.93 19.09
C SER A 82 0.17 8.14 18.34
N LEU A 83 -1.03 8.70 18.19
CA LEU A 83 -2.11 8.09 17.42
C LEU A 83 -1.71 7.94 15.94
N ILE A 84 -1.14 8.99 15.33
CA ILE A 84 -0.66 8.91 13.94
C ILE A 84 0.43 7.83 13.80
N TYR A 85 1.35 7.76 14.76
CA TYR A 85 2.38 6.72 14.78
C TYR A 85 1.78 5.32 14.87
N VAL A 86 0.84 5.08 15.80
CA VAL A 86 0.12 3.81 15.95
C VAL A 86 -0.66 3.45 14.67
N LEU A 87 -1.34 4.42 14.07
CA LEU A 87 -2.12 4.19 12.86
C LEU A 87 -1.23 3.81 11.67
N PHE A 88 -0.12 4.51 11.43
CA PHE A 88 0.78 4.17 10.33
C PHE A 88 1.63 2.91 10.60
N TYR A 89 2.12 2.71 11.82
CA TYR A 89 3.11 1.65 12.09
C TYR A 89 2.56 0.38 12.74
N LEU A 90 1.36 0.42 13.34
CA LEU A 90 0.75 -0.76 13.97
C LEU A 90 -0.54 -1.19 13.29
N ALA A 91 -1.35 -0.25 12.80
CA ALA A 91 -2.62 -0.60 12.15
C ALA A 91 -2.48 -0.91 10.65
N CYS A 92 -1.35 -0.55 10.04
CA CYS A 92 -1.08 -0.81 8.64
C CYS A 92 0.05 -1.81 8.45
N PRO A 93 0.06 -2.56 7.33
CA PRO A 93 1.21 -3.37 6.98
C PRO A 93 2.46 -2.50 6.97
N THR A 94 3.48 -2.97 7.67
CA THR A 94 4.80 -2.34 7.69
C THR A 94 5.84 -3.29 7.13
N TYR A 95 6.78 -2.76 6.37
CA TYR A 95 7.92 -3.52 5.88
C TYR A 95 9.21 -2.82 6.28
N MET A 96 10.29 -3.60 6.43
CA MET A 96 11.62 -3.03 6.61
C MET A 96 12.19 -2.60 5.25
N ALA A 97 12.75 -1.39 5.22
CA ALA A 97 13.59 -0.91 4.13
C ALA A 97 14.93 -0.48 4.74
N GLY A 98 15.90 -1.40 4.77
CA GLY A 98 17.10 -1.24 5.59
C GLY A 98 16.77 -1.38 7.09
N PRO A 99 17.32 -0.53 7.98
CA PRO A 99 17.05 -0.60 9.43
C PRO A 99 15.75 0.12 9.85
N ILE A 100 14.98 0.66 8.91
CA ILE A 100 13.81 1.52 9.18
C ILE A 100 12.53 0.80 8.75
N TRP A 101 11.53 0.83 9.62
CA TRP A 101 10.17 0.37 9.32
C TRP A 101 9.45 1.40 8.46
N ARG A 102 8.78 0.97 7.40
CA ARG A 102 7.94 1.83 6.54
C ARG A 102 6.48 1.40 6.62
N SER A 103 5.57 2.37 6.62
CA SER A 103 4.13 2.13 6.59
C SER A 103 3.61 2.11 5.15
N GLU A 104 2.88 1.07 4.76
CA GLU A 104 2.24 1.00 3.43
C GLU A 104 1.05 1.97 3.27
N CYS A 105 0.46 2.43 4.38
CA CYS A 105 -0.65 3.38 4.37
C CYS A 105 -0.22 4.84 4.19
N TYR A 106 1.08 5.13 4.21
CA TYR A 106 1.59 6.46 3.92
C TYR A 106 1.71 6.66 2.40
N SER A 107 0.60 7.06 1.78
CA SER A 107 0.51 7.33 0.33
C SER A 107 0.12 8.78 0.04
N LEU A 108 1.00 9.49 -0.67
CA LEU A 108 0.79 10.86 -1.15
C LEU A 108 0.32 10.93 -2.63
N GLY A 109 0.29 9.79 -3.33
CA GLY A 109 -0.17 9.67 -4.72
C GLY A 109 0.85 10.06 -5.79
N PRO A 110 0.81 9.43 -6.98
CA PRO A 110 1.74 9.71 -8.10
C PRO A 110 1.33 10.91 -8.98
N ASP A 111 0.28 11.63 -8.61
CA ASP A 111 -0.32 12.72 -9.39
C ASP A 111 0.31 14.10 -9.16
N GLY A 112 1.42 14.16 -8.42
CA GLY A 112 2.14 15.40 -8.10
C GLY A 112 1.44 16.30 -7.07
N LEU A 113 0.28 15.90 -6.52
CA LEU A 113 -0.42 16.63 -5.45
C LEU A 113 0.00 16.19 -4.05
N ALA A 114 1.02 15.35 -3.97
CA ALA A 114 1.59 14.80 -2.76
C ALA A 114 1.89 15.85 -1.68
N GLY A 115 2.63 16.90 -2.04
CA GLY A 115 2.95 17.97 -1.11
C GLY A 115 1.71 18.73 -0.61
N VAL A 116 0.70 18.91 -1.46
CA VAL A 116 -0.55 19.61 -1.12
C VAL A 116 -1.39 18.79 -0.14
N ARG A 117 -1.49 17.48 -0.39
CA ARG A 117 -2.18 16.51 0.46
C ARG A 117 -1.55 16.38 1.83
N LEU A 118 -0.23 16.20 1.84
CA LEU A 118 0.56 16.22 3.05
C LEU A 118 0.26 17.52 3.78
N CYS A 119 0.44 18.69 3.14
CA CYS A 119 0.14 20.00 3.72
C CYS A 119 -1.29 20.12 4.30
N ALA A 120 -2.31 19.57 3.65
CA ALA A 120 -3.69 19.62 4.14
C ALA A 120 -3.91 18.75 5.38
N MET A 121 -3.39 17.52 5.38
CA MET A 121 -3.35 16.64 6.55
C MET A 121 -2.57 17.33 7.66
N MET A 122 -1.40 17.88 7.32
CA MET A 122 -0.50 18.59 8.21
C MET A 122 -1.22 19.73 8.93
N PHE A 123 -1.88 20.55 8.13
CA PHE A 123 -2.60 21.72 8.60
C PHE A 123 -3.72 21.34 9.54
N SER A 124 -4.42 20.26 9.23
CA SER A 124 -5.58 19.84 10.00
C SER A 124 -5.20 19.38 11.40
N PHE A 125 -4.16 18.55 11.55
CA PHE A 125 -3.69 18.13 12.88
C PHE A 125 -3.19 19.30 13.74
N GLY A 126 -2.52 20.29 13.15
CA GLY A 126 -2.08 21.49 13.87
C GLY A 126 -3.21 22.45 14.25
N ALA A 127 -4.26 22.54 13.42
CA ALA A 127 -5.39 23.44 13.63
C ALA A 127 -6.44 22.89 14.60
N VAL A 128 -6.57 21.56 14.75
CA VAL A 128 -7.57 20.91 15.63
C VAL A 128 -7.64 21.53 17.04
N PRO A 129 -6.52 21.72 17.77
CA PRO A 129 -6.59 22.28 19.13
C PRO A 129 -7.20 23.70 19.19
N ALA A 130 -6.91 24.53 18.18
CA ALA A 130 -7.46 25.88 18.10
C ALA A 130 -8.97 25.86 17.82
N ILE A 131 -9.43 24.96 16.94
CA ILE A 131 -10.84 24.74 16.63
C ILE A 131 -11.60 24.19 17.84
N VAL A 132 -11.05 23.19 18.52
CA VAL A 132 -11.62 22.64 19.76
C VAL A 132 -11.80 23.75 20.79
N ARG A 133 -10.80 24.62 20.97
CA ARG A 133 -10.93 25.77 21.88
C ARG A 133 -11.99 26.77 21.44
N ALA A 134 -12.14 27.03 20.14
CA ALA A 134 -13.20 27.88 19.63
C ALA A 134 -14.58 27.33 20.03
N SER A 135 -14.77 26.01 20.02
CA SER A 135 -16.02 25.37 20.46
C SER A 135 -16.38 25.64 21.93
N TYR A 136 -15.39 25.91 22.79
CA TYR A 136 -15.59 26.24 24.21
C TYR A 136 -15.70 27.76 24.47
N LYS A 137 -15.48 28.62 23.47
CA LYS A 137 -15.61 30.08 23.64
C LYS A 137 -17.07 30.57 23.57
N GLU A 138 -18.01 29.69 23.28
CA GLU A 138 -19.46 29.94 23.32
C GLU A 138 -19.86 31.32 22.73
N GLY A 139 -20.57 32.14 23.52
CA GLY A 139 -21.06 33.48 23.17
C GLY A 139 -19.99 34.50 22.79
N LYS A 140 -18.71 34.27 23.12
CA LYS A 140 -17.63 35.26 22.97
C LYS A 140 -17.07 35.36 21.55
N LEU A 141 -17.51 34.49 20.65
CA LEU A 141 -17.17 34.52 19.23
C LEU A 141 -18.07 35.51 18.47
N ASN A 142 -17.48 36.28 17.54
CA ASN A 142 -18.22 37.20 16.69
C ASN A 142 -19.28 36.45 15.87
N LYS A 143 -20.54 36.87 16.01
CA LYS A 143 -21.71 36.25 15.35
C LYS A 143 -21.58 36.13 13.83
N ARG A 144 -20.91 37.08 13.16
CA ARG A 144 -20.70 37.04 11.69
C ARG A 144 -19.63 36.04 11.25
N LEU A 145 -18.61 35.82 12.08
CA LEU A 145 -17.47 34.93 11.78
C LEU A 145 -17.71 33.50 12.25
N ARG A 146 -18.60 33.31 13.22
CA ARG A 146 -18.89 32.02 13.85
C ARG A 146 -19.30 30.91 12.85
N PRO A 147 -20.17 31.14 11.84
CA PRO A 147 -20.51 30.12 10.85
C PRO A 147 -19.31 29.68 10.01
N TRP A 148 -18.46 30.63 9.62
CA TRP A 148 -17.24 30.35 8.85
C TRP A 148 -16.21 29.57 9.67
N ILE A 149 -16.04 29.89 10.94
CA ILE A 149 -15.18 29.13 11.86
C ILE A 149 -15.72 27.72 12.08
N ALA A 150 -17.05 27.55 12.12
CA ALA A 150 -17.68 26.24 12.25
C ALA A 150 -17.47 25.37 10.99
N ILE A 151 -17.66 25.94 9.80
CA ILE A 151 -17.41 25.24 8.51
C ILE A 151 -15.94 24.85 8.37
N PHE A 152 -15.04 25.79 8.63
CA PHE A 152 -13.62 25.52 8.60
C PHE A 152 -13.21 24.48 9.64
N GLY A 153 -13.72 24.59 10.87
CA GLY A 153 -13.44 23.63 11.93
C GLY A 153 -13.92 22.21 11.63
N ALA A 154 -15.10 22.09 11.03
CA ALA A 154 -15.63 20.82 10.57
C ALA A 154 -14.75 20.19 9.50
N PHE A 155 -14.33 20.95 8.48
CA PHE A 155 -13.38 20.47 7.46
C PHE A 155 -12.09 19.92 8.07
N ILE A 156 -11.52 20.63 9.06
CA ILE A 156 -10.32 20.21 9.79
C ILE A 156 -10.56 18.91 10.56
N THR A 157 -11.71 18.80 11.22
CA THR A 157 -12.09 17.58 11.95
C THR A 157 -12.34 16.41 11.00
N SER A 158 -12.99 16.64 9.87
CA SER A 158 -13.21 15.64 8.81
C SER A 158 -11.88 15.16 8.25
N ILE A 159 -10.94 16.05 7.87
CA ILE A 159 -9.60 15.61 7.42
C ILE A 159 -8.93 14.73 8.47
N VAL A 160 -8.87 15.17 9.74
CA VAL A 160 -8.18 14.38 10.78
C VAL A 160 -8.81 13.01 10.99
N THR A 161 -10.12 12.89 10.85
CA THR A 161 -10.85 11.65 11.13
C THR A 161 -11.01 10.73 9.91
N THR A 162 -11.09 11.27 8.69
CA THR A 162 -11.28 10.50 7.46
C THR A 162 -10.00 10.28 6.66
N TRP A 163 -8.92 11.05 6.89
CA TRP A 163 -7.69 10.97 6.10
C TRP A 163 -7.08 9.57 6.14
N PHE A 164 -6.76 9.07 7.33
CA PHE A 164 -6.12 7.78 7.48
C PHE A 164 -6.96 6.62 6.89
N PRO A 165 -8.28 6.54 7.17
CA PRO A 165 -9.13 5.56 6.50
C PRO A 165 -9.16 5.64 4.98
N LEU A 166 -9.19 6.87 4.44
CA LEU A 166 -9.19 7.09 3.00
C LEU A 166 -7.84 6.71 2.38
N THR A 167 -6.72 7.07 3.00
CA THR A 167 -5.40 6.68 2.52
C THR A 167 -5.17 5.18 2.62
N ALA A 168 -5.67 4.52 3.68
CA ALA A 168 -5.65 3.07 3.80
C ALA A 168 -6.47 2.40 2.67
N TRP A 169 -7.69 2.87 2.43
CA TRP A 169 -8.54 2.42 1.31
C TRP A 169 -7.85 2.60 -0.04
N PHE A 170 -7.23 3.77 -0.28
CA PHE A 170 -6.50 4.06 -1.52
C PHE A 170 -5.18 3.28 -1.64
N SER A 171 -4.56 2.85 -0.54
CA SER A 171 -3.35 2.02 -0.55
C SER A 171 -3.61 0.56 -0.96
N GLY A 172 -4.82 0.22 -1.41
CA GLY A 172 -5.15 -1.14 -1.84
C GLY A 172 -5.59 -2.07 -0.71
N VAL A 173 -5.79 -1.54 0.50
CA VAL A 173 -6.47 -2.27 1.58
C VAL A 173 -7.95 -2.39 1.20
N THR A 174 -8.29 -3.42 0.44
CA THR A 174 -9.68 -3.74 0.11
C THR A 174 -10.26 -4.68 1.15
N TYR A 175 -11.36 -4.24 1.76
CA TYR A 175 -12.15 -5.11 2.62
C TYR A 175 -13.07 -6.02 1.78
N LEU A 176 -13.52 -7.14 2.36
CA LEU A 176 -14.50 -8.01 1.72
C LEU A 176 -15.71 -7.22 1.21
N SER A 177 -16.07 -7.42 -0.07
CA SER A 177 -17.18 -6.78 -0.78
C SER A 177 -18.50 -6.59 0.02
N PRO A 178 -18.99 -7.56 0.81
CA PRO A 178 -20.22 -7.38 1.60
C PRO A 178 -20.10 -6.39 2.78
N LEU A 179 -18.90 -6.01 3.23
CA LEU A 179 -18.68 -5.12 4.37
C LEU A 179 -18.46 -3.65 3.97
N VAL A 180 -18.40 -3.36 2.67
CA VAL A 180 -18.12 -2.04 2.12
C VAL A 180 -19.12 -0.94 2.55
N PRO A 181 -20.45 -1.17 2.57
CA PRO A 181 -21.40 -0.16 3.05
C PRO A 181 -21.28 0.11 4.56
N PHE A 182 -20.93 -0.92 5.34
CA PHE A 182 -20.74 -0.81 6.78
C PHE A 182 -19.47 -0.03 7.11
N GLN A 183 -18.41 -0.19 6.32
CA GLN A 183 -17.18 0.60 6.42
C GLN A 183 -17.39 2.06 6.02
N ALA A 184 -18.14 2.32 4.96
CA ALA A 184 -18.50 3.69 4.62
C ALA A 184 -19.22 4.40 5.78
N ALA A 185 -20.13 3.71 6.46
CA ALA A 185 -20.80 4.24 7.64
C ALA A 185 -19.83 4.48 8.82
N LEU A 186 -18.82 3.62 8.99
CA LEU A 186 -17.82 3.69 10.06
C LEU A 186 -16.79 4.81 9.83
N LEU A 187 -16.25 4.87 8.62
CA LEU A 187 -15.18 5.79 8.23
C LEU A 187 -15.69 7.21 7.97
N PHE A 188 -16.89 7.33 7.41
CA PHE A 188 -17.46 8.63 7.07
C PHE A 188 -18.55 9.06 8.05
N GLY A 189 -19.39 8.14 8.52
CA GLY A 189 -20.51 8.49 9.37
C GLY A 189 -20.08 8.99 10.75
N VAL A 190 -19.16 8.29 11.42
CA VAL A 190 -18.67 8.69 12.76
C VAL A 190 -17.88 10.01 12.68
N ALA A 191 -17.00 10.13 11.69
CA ALA A 191 -16.23 11.34 11.42
C ALA A 191 -17.14 12.56 11.19
N GLU A 192 -18.13 12.42 10.31
CA GLU A 192 -19.04 13.51 9.98
C GLU A 192 -20.04 13.81 11.11
N MET A 193 -20.44 12.82 11.91
CA MET A 193 -21.18 13.06 13.15
C MET A 193 -20.36 13.92 14.11
N ALA A 194 -19.06 13.65 14.28
CA ALA A 194 -18.18 14.45 15.12
C ALA A 194 -17.96 15.88 14.57
N ALA A 195 -17.75 16.01 13.25
CA ALA A 195 -17.64 17.30 12.57
C ALA A 195 -18.94 18.12 12.73
N GLY A 196 -20.10 17.48 12.55
CA GLY A 196 -21.43 18.08 12.75
C GLY A 196 -21.69 18.52 14.18
N MET A 197 -21.33 17.70 15.18
CA MET A 197 -21.39 18.09 16.60
C MET A 197 -20.55 19.32 16.90
N GLN A 198 -19.30 19.36 16.41
CA GLN A 198 -18.40 20.49 16.60
C GLN A 198 -18.91 21.75 15.91
N ALA A 199 -19.38 21.63 14.66
CA ALA A 199 -19.96 22.73 13.90
C ALA A 199 -21.21 23.29 14.59
N ALA A 200 -22.10 22.42 15.09
CA ALA A 200 -23.29 22.81 15.83
C ALA A 200 -22.94 23.49 17.16
N LYS A 201 -21.92 23.00 17.87
CA LYS A 201 -21.44 23.61 19.12
C LYS A 201 -20.89 25.03 18.91
N ILE A 202 -20.11 25.23 17.84
CA ILE A 202 -19.55 26.54 17.49
C ILE A 202 -20.64 27.47 16.97
N SER A 203 -21.41 27.04 15.96
CA SER A 203 -22.39 27.86 15.23
C SER A 203 -23.71 28.08 15.96
N ARG A 204 -24.09 27.16 16.85
CA ARG A 204 -25.42 27.04 17.45
C ARG A 204 -26.53 26.84 16.40
N SER A 205 -26.21 26.23 15.26
CA SER A 205 -27.15 25.99 14.17
C SER A 205 -26.99 24.60 13.57
N ILE A 206 -28.11 23.86 13.49
CA ILE A 206 -28.19 22.54 12.86
C ILE A 206 -28.06 22.66 11.33
N LEU A 207 -28.55 23.75 10.74
CA LEU A 207 -28.38 24.02 9.30
C LEU A 207 -26.91 24.20 8.94
N VAL A 208 -26.14 24.89 9.78
CA VAL A 208 -24.70 25.05 9.56
C VAL A 208 -24.00 23.70 9.69
N ALA A 209 -24.39 22.86 10.65
CA ALA A 209 -23.84 21.49 10.78
C ALA A 209 -24.11 20.63 9.52
N ALA A 210 -25.32 20.63 8.97
CA ALA A 210 -25.61 19.90 7.73
C ALA A 210 -24.78 20.42 6.54
N ALA A 211 -24.65 21.75 6.40
CA ALA A 211 -23.82 22.35 5.36
C ALA A 211 -22.33 21.99 5.50
N THR A 212 -21.85 21.78 6.73
CA THR A 212 -20.46 21.36 6.95
C THR A 212 -20.16 19.98 6.40
N GLY A 213 -21.09 19.02 6.48
CA GLY A 213 -20.88 17.68 5.94
C GLY A 213 -20.72 17.67 4.41
N VAL A 214 -21.58 18.43 3.71
CA VAL A 214 -21.49 18.58 2.25
C VAL A 214 -20.20 19.30 1.84
N THR A 215 -19.82 20.35 2.56
CA THR A 215 -18.62 21.13 2.25
C THR A 215 -17.34 20.32 2.47
N SER A 216 -17.28 19.56 3.57
CA SER A 216 -16.14 18.68 3.89
C SER A 216 -16.04 17.56 2.87
N ALA A 217 -17.17 16.97 2.44
CA ALA A 217 -17.21 15.94 1.39
C ALA A 217 -16.64 16.46 0.07
N LEU A 218 -17.04 17.66 -0.37
CA LEU A 218 -16.55 18.27 -1.61
C LEU A 218 -15.05 18.56 -1.55
N LEU A 219 -14.57 19.10 -0.43
CA LEU A 219 -13.15 19.42 -0.25
C LEU A 219 -12.29 18.15 -0.19
N LEU A 220 -12.66 17.17 0.63
CA LEU A 220 -11.95 15.90 0.74
C LEU A 220 -11.97 15.13 -0.58
N SER A 221 -13.11 15.14 -1.29
CA SER A 221 -13.17 14.62 -2.65
C SER A 221 -12.17 15.35 -3.54
N GLY A 222 -12.14 16.69 -3.56
CA GLY A 222 -11.18 17.45 -4.37
C GLY A 222 -9.70 17.13 -4.08
N PHE A 223 -9.33 16.93 -2.81
CA PHE A 223 -7.95 16.58 -2.44
C PHE A 223 -7.60 15.12 -2.79
N LEU A 224 -8.55 14.19 -2.70
CA LEU A 224 -8.29 12.75 -2.80
C LEU A 224 -8.68 12.13 -4.13
N TRP A 225 -9.59 12.74 -4.89
CA TRP A 225 -10.00 12.33 -6.25
C TRP A 225 -8.84 12.04 -7.20
N PRO A 226 -7.74 12.81 -7.14
CA PRO A 226 -6.63 12.59 -8.04
C PRO A 226 -5.75 11.38 -7.66
N LEU A 227 -5.88 10.81 -6.45
CA LEU A 227 -5.13 9.62 -6.03
C LEU A 227 -5.41 8.47 -7.01
N LEU A 228 -4.38 8.01 -7.70
CA LEU A 228 -4.47 6.81 -8.54
C LEU A 228 -4.71 5.59 -7.64
N CYS A 229 -5.95 5.15 -7.57
CA CYS A 229 -6.32 3.83 -7.04
C CYS A 229 -7.26 3.15 -8.03
N PRO A 230 -6.68 2.40 -8.97
CA PRO A 230 -7.44 1.72 -10.02
C PRO A 230 -8.24 0.54 -9.50
N SER A 231 -7.89 -0.03 -8.34
CA SER A 231 -8.67 -1.06 -7.63
C SER A 231 -9.82 -0.51 -6.81
N CYS A 232 -9.84 0.80 -6.53
CA CYS A 232 -10.90 1.42 -5.74
C CYS A 232 -12.15 1.67 -6.58
N ASP A 233 -13.27 1.06 -6.19
CA ASP A 233 -14.57 1.46 -6.72
C ASP A 233 -14.95 2.85 -6.17
N ARG A 234 -14.91 3.85 -7.04
CA ARG A 234 -15.25 5.25 -6.72
C ARG A 234 -16.76 5.52 -6.76
N SER A 235 -17.57 4.57 -7.24
CA SER A 235 -19.03 4.72 -7.31
C SER A 235 -19.65 4.91 -5.92
N LEU A 236 -19.06 4.31 -4.90
CA LEU A 236 -19.46 4.49 -3.51
C LEU A 236 -19.26 5.91 -3.01
N LEU A 237 -18.18 6.61 -3.40
CA LEU A 237 -18.00 8.03 -3.00
C LEU A 237 -19.17 8.89 -3.47
N PHE A 238 -19.69 8.65 -4.69
CA PHE A 238 -20.88 9.34 -5.19
C PHE A 238 -22.16 9.01 -4.42
N LEU A 239 -22.34 7.75 -3.98
CA LEU A 239 -23.46 7.34 -3.12
C LEU A 239 -23.34 7.89 -1.69
N ILE A 240 -22.12 8.15 -1.22
CA ILE A 240 -21.81 8.54 0.14
C ILE A 240 -21.83 10.07 0.35
N VAL A 241 -21.56 10.89 -0.68
CA VAL A 241 -21.59 12.37 -0.56
C VAL A 241 -22.90 12.90 0.05
N PRO A 242 -24.10 12.43 -0.35
CA PRO A 242 -25.35 12.80 0.31
C PRO A 242 -25.44 12.31 1.77
N ALA A 243 -24.84 11.15 2.06
CA ALA A 243 -24.81 10.59 3.41
C ALA A 243 -23.94 11.41 4.37
N TRP A 244 -22.90 12.10 3.91
CA TRP A 244 -22.07 12.98 4.76
C TRP A 244 -22.86 14.14 5.34
N GLY A 245 -23.66 14.81 4.50
CA GLY A 245 -24.58 15.86 4.96
C GLY A 245 -25.59 15.34 5.98
N PHE A 246 -26.08 14.11 5.78
CA PHE A 246 -26.99 13.45 6.72
C PHE A 246 -26.30 13.11 8.06
N PHE A 247 -25.10 12.54 8.05
CA PHE A 247 -24.37 12.21 9.29
C PHE A 247 -23.96 13.47 10.06
N ALA A 248 -23.54 14.54 9.38
CA ALA A 248 -23.27 15.83 10.02
C ALA A 248 -24.53 16.46 10.61
N LEU A 249 -25.69 16.30 9.95
CA LEU A 249 -27.00 16.68 10.50
C LEU A 249 -27.31 15.89 11.78
N VAL A 250 -27.13 14.56 11.76
CA VAL A 250 -27.31 13.70 12.95
C VAL A 250 -26.41 14.20 14.08
N GLY A 251 -25.13 14.45 13.82
CA GLY A 251 -24.21 15.04 14.81
C GLY A 251 -24.71 16.38 15.38
N GLY A 252 -25.23 17.27 14.52
CA GLY A 252 -25.80 18.53 14.96
C GLY A 252 -27.04 18.37 15.86
N VAL A 253 -27.88 17.37 15.58
CA VAL A 253 -29.03 16.99 16.41
C VAL A 253 -28.58 16.35 17.72
N LEU A 254 -27.53 15.52 17.73
CA LEU A 254 -26.96 14.94 18.95
C LEU A 254 -26.45 16.02 19.93
N GLU A 255 -25.91 17.13 19.41
CA GLU A 255 -25.36 18.20 20.24
C GLU A 255 -26.39 19.25 20.68
N LEU A 256 -27.32 19.65 19.80
CA LEU A 256 -28.28 20.73 20.07
C LEU A 256 -29.72 20.25 20.34
N GLY A 257 -30.01 18.97 20.13
CA GLY A 257 -31.37 18.40 20.20
C GLY A 257 -32.21 18.67 18.95
N LEU A 258 -33.36 17.99 18.85
CA LEU A 258 -34.31 18.21 17.75
C LEU A 258 -34.97 19.60 17.87
N PRO A 259 -34.93 20.44 16.83
CA PRO A 259 -35.60 21.73 16.86
C PRO A 259 -37.12 21.51 16.83
N ARG A 260 -37.86 22.19 17.73
CA ARG A 260 -39.32 22.10 17.86
C ARG A 260 -40.11 22.30 16.55
N LYS A 261 -39.52 22.91 15.53
CA LYS A 261 -40.12 23.16 14.21
C LYS A 261 -40.05 21.95 13.25
N LEU A 262 -39.22 20.95 13.52
CA LEU A 262 -39.05 19.74 12.69
C LEU A 262 -39.76 18.50 13.26
N SER A 263 -40.44 18.60 14.41
CA SER A 263 -41.29 17.50 14.91
C SER A 263 -42.59 17.45 14.11
N VAL A 264 -42.61 16.65 13.05
CA VAL A 264 -43.82 16.42 12.25
C VAL A 264 -44.27 14.97 12.43
N GLY A 265 -45.56 14.75 12.68
CA GLY A 265 -46.15 13.41 12.82
C GLY A 265 -45.94 12.74 14.19
N PRO A 266 -46.04 11.38 14.28
CA PRO A 266 -46.04 10.63 15.54
C PRO A 266 -44.76 10.78 16.38
N LEU A 267 -43.69 11.35 15.80
CA LEU A 267 -42.45 11.74 16.47
C LEU A 267 -42.62 12.87 17.51
N ARG A 268 -43.77 13.55 17.55
CA ARG A 268 -44.08 14.60 18.55
C ARG A 268 -44.20 14.06 19.98
N GLN A 269 -44.49 12.76 20.14
CA GLN A 269 -44.54 12.07 21.44
C GLN A 269 -43.17 11.56 21.89
N PHE A 270 -42.21 11.45 20.97
CA PHE A 270 -40.81 11.12 21.28
C PHE A 270 -40.08 12.41 21.67
N ASN A 271 -40.02 12.68 22.97
CA ASN A 271 -39.23 13.77 23.53
C ASN A 271 -38.06 13.20 24.36
N PRO A 272 -37.11 12.48 23.73
CA PRO A 272 -35.98 11.89 24.44
C PRO A 272 -35.16 13.01 25.10
N ARG A 273 -34.74 12.78 26.34
CA ARG A 273 -33.88 13.75 27.03
C ARG A 273 -32.57 13.87 26.24
N LEU A 274 -32.00 15.07 26.20
CA LEU A 274 -30.73 15.34 25.50
C LEU A 274 -29.61 14.38 25.97
N GLU A 275 -29.67 13.93 27.22
CA GLU A 275 -28.77 12.92 27.79
C GLU A 275 -28.94 11.52 27.18
N ASP A 276 -30.17 11.10 26.90
CA ASP A 276 -30.44 9.78 26.29
C ASP A 276 -29.96 9.76 24.84
N ILE A 277 -30.18 10.86 24.11
CA ILE A 277 -29.68 11.06 22.74
C ILE A 277 -28.14 10.98 22.72
N ARG A 278 -27.47 11.65 23.66
CA ARG A 278 -26.01 11.62 23.79
C ARG A 278 -25.48 10.23 24.13
N ARG A 279 -26.15 9.48 25.01
CA ARG A 279 -25.76 8.10 25.39
C ARG A 279 -25.89 7.13 24.22
N VAL A 280 -26.98 7.23 23.44
CA VAL A 280 -27.16 6.42 22.23
C VAL A 280 -26.08 6.77 21.18
N GLY A 281 -25.80 8.05 20.96
CA GLY A 281 -24.72 8.47 20.08
C GLY A 281 -23.36 7.93 20.49
N LEU A 282 -23.03 7.96 21.78
CA LEU A 282 -21.77 7.44 22.31
C LEU A 282 -21.68 5.91 22.21
N ALA A 283 -22.79 5.19 22.43
CA ALA A 283 -22.88 3.74 22.28
C ALA A 283 -22.70 3.30 20.82
N VAL A 284 -23.28 4.03 19.87
CA VAL A 284 -23.05 3.82 18.43
C VAL A 284 -21.57 4.00 18.12
N VAL A 285 -20.95 5.11 18.51
CA VAL A 285 -19.51 5.35 18.27
C VAL A 285 -18.65 4.22 18.84
N LEU A 286 -18.89 3.81 20.09
CA LEU A 286 -18.13 2.73 20.73
C LEU A 286 -18.33 1.36 20.06
N LEU A 287 -19.57 0.99 19.72
CA LEU A 287 -19.88 -0.27 19.03
C LEU A 287 -19.14 -0.36 17.70
N PHE A 288 -19.19 0.72 16.92
CA PHE A 288 -18.53 0.81 15.62
C PHE A 288 -16.99 0.83 15.76
N SER A 289 -16.41 1.53 16.74
CA SER A 289 -14.95 1.52 16.99
C SER A 289 -14.40 0.19 17.51
N LEU A 290 -15.19 -0.58 18.27
CA LEU A 290 -14.78 -1.90 18.77
C LEU A 290 -14.87 -2.98 17.67
N TRP A 291 -15.83 -2.86 16.76
CA TRP A 291 -15.99 -3.82 15.66
C TRP A 291 -14.82 -3.80 14.66
N THR A 292 -14.18 -2.65 14.46
CA THR A 292 -12.98 -2.53 13.60
C THR A 292 -11.84 -3.45 14.03
N LEU A 293 -11.66 -3.67 15.34
CA LEU A 293 -10.65 -4.58 15.88
C LEU A 293 -10.96 -6.04 15.59
N VAL A 294 -12.25 -6.41 15.55
CA VAL A 294 -12.70 -7.77 15.22
C VAL A 294 -12.61 -8.03 13.71
N SER A 295 -12.66 -6.98 12.89
CA SER A 295 -12.67 -7.11 11.43
C SER A 295 -11.30 -7.19 10.75
N PHE A 296 -10.21 -7.09 11.52
CA PHE A 296 -8.82 -7.10 11.02
C PHE A 296 -8.47 -8.38 10.24
N ASP A 297 -8.98 -9.53 10.69
CA ASP A 297 -8.74 -10.84 10.04
C ASP A 297 -9.44 -10.99 8.67
N PHE A 298 -10.30 -10.03 8.29
CA PHE A 298 -11.02 -10.03 7.01
C PHE A 298 -10.41 -9.09 5.97
N TRP A 299 -9.19 -8.62 6.19
CA TRP A 299 -8.45 -7.77 5.26
C TRP A 299 -7.81 -8.66 4.19
N ASP A 300 -8.07 -8.40 2.90
CA ASP A 300 -7.46 -9.15 1.80
C ASP A 300 -6.44 -8.26 1.10
N PRO A 301 -5.14 -8.37 1.44
CA PRO A 301 -4.10 -7.54 0.84
C PRO A 301 -3.63 -8.04 -0.54
N ASN A 302 -4.40 -8.88 -1.24
CA ASN A 302 -3.92 -9.57 -2.44
C ASN A 302 -4.50 -9.01 -3.73
N VAL A 303 -3.79 -8.07 -4.36
CA VAL A 303 -4.11 -7.62 -5.73
C VAL A 303 -3.48 -8.52 -6.81
N LEU A 304 -2.72 -9.53 -6.46
CA LEU A 304 -1.72 -10.02 -7.40
C LEU A 304 -2.22 -10.82 -8.59
N TYR A 305 -3.42 -11.43 -8.59
CA TYR A 305 -3.91 -12.12 -9.79
C TYR A 305 -5.44 -12.06 -9.91
N SER A 306 -5.95 -11.06 -10.64
CA SER A 306 -7.30 -11.10 -11.21
C SER A 306 -7.43 -12.37 -12.07
N THR A 307 -8.47 -13.17 -11.86
CA THR A 307 -8.73 -14.40 -12.63
C THR A 307 -9.02 -14.13 -14.12
N ASN A 308 -9.19 -12.86 -14.51
CA ASN A 308 -9.54 -12.45 -15.88
C ASN A 308 -8.38 -11.75 -16.59
N ILE A 309 -8.13 -12.19 -17.82
CA ILE A 309 -7.20 -11.62 -18.80
C ILE A 309 -7.55 -10.14 -19.02
N SER A 310 -6.61 -9.24 -18.74
CA SER A 310 -6.66 -7.88 -19.26
C SER A 310 -5.72 -7.79 -20.47
N PRO A 311 -6.23 -7.58 -21.70
CA PRO A 311 -5.39 -7.38 -22.88
C PRO A 311 -4.68 -6.00 -22.90
N GLY A 312 -4.79 -5.23 -21.82
CA GLY A 312 -4.08 -3.96 -21.61
C GLY A 312 -3.45 -3.89 -20.22
N PRO A 313 -2.67 -2.82 -19.94
CA PRO A 313 -2.07 -2.60 -18.63
C PRO A 313 -3.10 -2.78 -17.53
N GLY A 314 -2.74 -3.58 -16.54
CA GLY A 314 -3.56 -3.89 -15.39
C GLY A 314 -3.78 -2.68 -14.50
N ARG A 315 -4.56 -2.88 -13.44
CA ARG A 315 -4.77 -1.85 -12.43
C ARG A 315 -3.44 -1.61 -11.69
N LEU A 316 -2.89 -0.38 -11.72
CA LEU A 316 -1.85 0.08 -10.78
C LEU A 316 -2.21 -0.32 -9.34
N THR A 317 -1.23 -0.85 -8.64
CA THR A 317 -1.34 -1.27 -7.25
C THR A 317 -0.40 -0.47 -6.38
N LEU A 318 -0.92 0.04 -5.27
CA LEU A 318 -0.14 0.71 -4.25
C LEU A 318 0.14 -0.33 -3.16
N GLY A 319 1.37 -0.38 -2.64
CA GLY A 319 1.78 -1.37 -1.62
C GLY A 319 2.65 -2.52 -2.15
N ALA A 320 3.29 -3.25 -1.23
CA ALA A 320 4.13 -4.41 -1.56
C ALA A 320 3.29 -5.69 -1.62
N PRO A 321 3.75 -6.75 -2.31
CA PRO A 321 3.17 -8.08 -2.14
C PRO A 321 3.15 -8.48 -0.67
N THR A 322 2.08 -9.13 -0.24
CA THR A 322 1.86 -9.61 1.15
C THR A 322 1.69 -11.13 1.23
N TYR A 323 1.93 -11.86 0.14
CA TYR A 323 1.73 -13.31 0.12
C TYR A 323 2.95 -14.09 0.63
N PRO A 324 2.74 -15.31 1.18
CA PRO A 324 3.79 -16.27 1.49
C PRO A 324 4.63 -16.61 0.26
N TYR A 325 5.95 -16.46 0.36
CA TYR A 325 6.88 -16.78 -0.71
C TYR A 325 8.18 -17.37 -0.16
N VAL A 326 8.71 -18.35 -0.89
CA VAL A 326 10.01 -18.95 -0.64
C VAL A 326 10.65 -19.29 -1.97
N ALA A 327 11.92 -18.95 -2.14
CA ALA A 327 12.59 -19.10 -3.42
C ALA A 327 14.08 -19.43 -3.26
N GLY A 328 14.63 -20.05 -4.30
CA GLY A 328 16.04 -19.94 -4.61
C GLY A 328 16.33 -18.64 -5.35
N TYR A 329 17.56 -18.13 -5.24
CA TYR A 329 18.05 -17.02 -6.05
C TYR A 329 19.46 -17.33 -6.58
N TYR A 330 19.83 -16.69 -7.71
CA TYR A 330 21.16 -16.84 -8.28
C TYR A 330 22.22 -16.09 -7.45
N ASN A 331 23.08 -16.82 -6.75
CA ASN A 331 24.09 -16.23 -5.87
C ASN A 331 25.40 -15.97 -6.61
N SER A 332 25.39 -14.95 -7.46
CA SER A 332 26.54 -14.50 -8.24
C SER A 332 26.55 -12.98 -8.39
N THR A 333 27.63 -12.43 -8.93
CA THR A 333 27.69 -11.01 -9.28
C THR A 333 26.68 -10.67 -10.37
N GLN A 334 26.31 -9.40 -10.50
CA GLN A 334 25.30 -8.98 -11.49
C GLN A 334 25.79 -9.18 -12.93
N TYR A 335 24.92 -9.72 -13.79
CA TYR A 335 25.14 -9.81 -15.23
C TYR A 335 23.87 -9.49 -16.00
N ARG A 336 24.04 -9.08 -17.26
CA ARG A 336 22.96 -8.86 -18.22
C ARG A 336 22.82 -10.07 -19.14
N ILE A 337 21.59 -10.50 -19.37
CA ILE A 337 21.26 -11.66 -20.20
C ILE A 337 20.05 -11.36 -21.08
N CYS A 338 19.88 -12.09 -22.17
CA CYS A 338 18.66 -11.98 -22.99
C CYS A 338 17.50 -12.83 -22.47
N CYS A 339 17.82 -13.93 -21.78
CA CYS A 339 16.96 -15.09 -21.80
C CYS A 339 17.14 -15.96 -20.54
N VAL A 340 16.02 -16.40 -19.95
CA VAL A 340 15.98 -17.32 -18.81
C VAL A 340 14.99 -18.46 -19.03
N GLN A 341 15.22 -19.59 -18.38
CA GLN A 341 14.28 -20.71 -18.39
C GLN A 341 14.33 -21.52 -17.09
N ILE A 342 13.24 -22.22 -16.78
CA ILE A 342 13.13 -23.13 -15.64
C ILE A 342 12.09 -24.21 -15.92
N GLY A 343 12.29 -25.41 -15.39
CA GLY A 343 11.25 -26.44 -15.31
C GLY A 343 10.52 -26.41 -13.97
N VAL A 344 9.21 -26.58 -13.99
CA VAL A 344 8.36 -26.64 -12.80
C VAL A 344 7.60 -27.95 -12.82
N SER A 345 7.65 -28.70 -11.72
CA SER A 345 6.85 -29.91 -11.54
C SER A 345 6.18 -29.91 -10.17
N PHE A 346 4.85 -30.00 -10.15
CA PHE A 346 4.09 -30.21 -8.93
C PHE A 346 4.11 -31.71 -8.59
N THR A 347 5.08 -32.15 -7.79
CA THR A 347 5.22 -33.57 -7.43
C THR A 347 4.07 -34.07 -6.55
N LYS A 348 3.50 -33.19 -5.71
CA LYS A 348 2.32 -33.46 -4.89
C LYS A 348 1.56 -32.17 -4.63
N VAL A 349 0.23 -32.19 -4.72
CA VAL A 349 -0.64 -31.08 -4.29
C VAL A 349 -1.93 -31.67 -3.73
N ASP A 350 -2.28 -31.34 -2.50
CA ASP A 350 -3.60 -31.64 -1.96
C ASP A 350 -4.59 -30.56 -2.42
N LEU A 351 -5.37 -30.88 -3.46
CA LEU A 351 -6.36 -29.96 -4.02
C LEU A 351 -7.50 -29.65 -3.03
N ASN A 352 -7.78 -30.53 -2.06
CA ASN A 352 -8.82 -30.28 -1.06
C ASN A 352 -8.37 -29.25 -0.02
N ALA A 353 -7.06 -29.14 0.20
CA ALA A 353 -6.49 -28.12 1.08
C ALA A 353 -6.40 -26.74 0.41
N LEU A 354 -6.55 -26.68 -0.92
CA LEU A 354 -6.50 -25.44 -1.69
C LEU A 354 -7.89 -24.80 -1.76
N ALA A 355 -8.09 -23.69 -1.03
CA ALA A 355 -9.37 -22.98 -1.04
C ALA A 355 -9.74 -22.46 -2.45
N PRO A 356 -11.05 -22.32 -2.79
CA PRO A 356 -11.49 -21.93 -4.14
C PRO A 356 -10.94 -20.59 -4.66
N ASN A 357 -10.56 -19.68 -3.76
CA ASN A 357 -9.98 -18.37 -4.06
C ASN A 357 -8.45 -18.32 -3.82
N ASN A 358 -7.83 -19.48 -3.59
CA ASN A 358 -6.40 -19.63 -3.38
C ASN A 358 -5.76 -20.33 -4.60
N PHE A 359 -4.45 -20.19 -4.73
CA PHE A 359 -3.65 -20.81 -5.76
C PHE A 359 -2.34 -21.30 -5.16
N LEU A 360 -1.72 -22.29 -5.78
CA LEU A 360 -0.32 -22.60 -5.57
C LEU A 360 0.41 -22.29 -6.87
N MET A 361 1.43 -21.44 -6.79
CA MET A 361 2.23 -21.01 -7.94
C MET A 361 3.68 -21.39 -7.75
N ALA A 362 4.34 -21.71 -8.84
CA ALA A 362 5.77 -21.93 -8.87
C ALA A 362 6.36 -21.49 -10.21
N GLY A 363 7.55 -20.90 -10.18
CA GLY A 363 8.15 -20.36 -11.40
C GLY A 363 9.37 -19.49 -11.12
N MET A 364 9.57 -18.49 -11.96
CA MET A 364 10.73 -17.61 -11.92
C MET A 364 10.37 -16.14 -12.09
N GLY A 365 11.20 -15.27 -11.53
CA GLY A 365 11.15 -13.83 -11.70
C GLY A 365 12.53 -13.22 -11.96
N VAL A 366 12.60 -12.27 -12.88
CA VAL A 366 13.79 -11.48 -13.22
C VAL A 366 13.50 -9.99 -13.32
N GLN A 367 14.53 -9.15 -13.19
CA GLN A 367 14.40 -7.70 -13.32
C GLN A 367 15.02 -7.20 -14.64
N SER A 368 14.54 -6.08 -15.18
CA SER A 368 15.33 -5.23 -16.07
C SER A 368 15.43 -3.81 -15.47
N PRO A 369 16.61 -3.17 -15.48
CA PRO A 369 16.77 -1.82 -14.94
C PRO A 369 16.33 -0.79 -15.99
N ASN A 370 15.64 0.28 -15.57
CA ASN A 370 15.54 1.48 -16.39
C ASN A 370 16.79 2.33 -16.15
N CYS A 371 17.76 2.31 -17.06
CA CYS A 371 18.95 3.16 -16.92
C CYS A 371 18.67 4.65 -17.20
N CYS A 372 17.49 4.98 -17.74
CA CYS A 372 17.20 6.30 -18.31
C CYS A 372 16.23 7.14 -17.46
N ILE A 373 15.52 6.55 -16.50
CA ILE A 373 14.55 7.24 -15.63
C ILE A 373 14.79 6.79 -14.18
N ASP A 374 15.48 7.62 -13.41
CA ASP A 374 15.81 7.31 -12.01
C ASP A 374 14.54 7.14 -11.16
N GLY A 375 14.44 5.98 -10.51
CA GLY A 375 13.32 5.57 -9.68
C GLY A 375 12.33 4.60 -10.33
N TRP A 376 12.46 4.25 -11.62
CA TRP A 376 11.56 3.29 -12.29
C TRP A 376 12.29 1.99 -12.61
N ASP A 377 11.62 0.85 -12.41
CA ASP A 377 12.19 -0.46 -12.76
C ASP A 377 11.11 -1.40 -13.18
N PHE A 378 11.56 -2.48 -13.81
CA PHE A 378 10.64 -3.42 -14.38
C PHE A 378 10.97 -4.81 -13.92
N GLY A 379 9.92 -5.60 -13.85
CA GLY A 379 10.10 -6.87 -14.48
C GLY A 379 9.15 -7.97 -14.20
N TRP A 380 9.70 -9.15 -14.34
CA TRP A 380 9.24 -10.08 -15.33
C TRP A 380 9.11 -11.43 -14.67
N ARG A 381 7.94 -12.04 -14.77
CA ARG A 381 7.70 -13.37 -14.24
C ARG A 381 7.16 -14.32 -15.29
N ALA A 382 7.52 -15.59 -15.10
CA ALA A 382 6.90 -16.72 -15.75
C ALA A 382 6.60 -17.78 -14.71
N ASP A 383 5.33 -18.12 -14.56
CA ASP A 383 4.83 -18.96 -13.48
C ASP A 383 3.87 -20.04 -13.99
N LEU A 384 3.86 -21.16 -13.29
CA LEU A 384 2.86 -22.20 -13.42
C LEU A 384 1.98 -22.20 -12.16
N PHE A 385 0.67 -22.07 -12.38
CA PHE A 385 -0.35 -22.11 -11.35
C PHE A 385 -1.05 -23.47 -11.34
N ILE A 386 -1.42 -23.93 -10.15
CA ILE A 386 -2.43 -24.94 -9.94
C ILE A 386 -3.57 -24.36 -9.10
N LEU A 387 -4.80 -24.53 -9.60
CA LEU A 387 -6.03 -24.04 -8.98
C LEU A 387 -6.74 -25.16 -8.20
N ALA A 388 -7.70 -24.81 -7.34
CA ALA A 388 -8.42 -25.76 -6.49
C ALA A 388 -9.14 -26.88 -7.28
N ASN A 389 -9.54 -26.60 -8.52
CA ASN A 389 -10.16 -27.58 -9.42
C ASN A 389 -9.14 -28.43 -10.22
N GLY A 390 -7.85 -28.33 -9.90
CA GLY A 390 -6.75 -29.03 -10.59
C GLY A 390 -6.35 -28.41 -11.94
N THR A 391 -6.97 -27.30 -12.35
CA THR A 391 -6.61 -26.59 -13.59
C THR A 391 -5.19 -26.05 -13.46
N ARG A 392 -4.41 -26.20 -14.54
CA ARG A 392 -3.03 -25.72 -14.64
C ARG A 392 -2.96 -24.58 -15.65
N VAL A 393 -2.32 -23.50 -15.24
CA VAL A 393 -2.25 -22.27 -16.03
C VAL A 393 -0.81 -21.80 -16.06
N VAL A 394 -0.25 -21.63 -17.26
CA VAL A 394 1.00 -20.88 -17.41
C VAL A 394 0.67 -19.40 -17.47
N SER A 395 1.48 -18.59 -16.84
CA SER A 395 1.30 -17.14 -16.74
C SER A 395 2.62 -16.43 -17.00
N GLY A 396 2.53 -15.31 -17.72
CA GLY A 396 3.62 -14.40 -18.00
C GLY A 396 3.17 -13.00 -17.63
N SER A 397 3.93 -12.31 -16.79
CA SER A 397 3.60 -10.94 -16.38
C SER A 397 4.83 -10.04 -16.36
N THR A 398 4.60 -8.76 -16.62
CA THR A 398 5.58 -7.72 -16.35
C THR A 398 4.98 -6.60 -15.53
N TRP A 399 5.76 -6.13 -14.58
CA TRP A 399 5.42 -5.10 -13.61
C TRP A 399 6.36 -3.94 -13.77
N GLU A 400 5.86 -2.75 -13.56
CA GLU A 400 6.64 -1.54 -13.39
C GLU A 400 6.54 -1.07 -11.96
N THR A 401 7.67 -0.74 -11.38
CA THR A 401 7.77 -0.31 -9.99
C THR A 401 8.40 1.06 -9.94
N CYS A 402 7.98 1.87 -8.97
CA CYS A 402 8.55 3.20 -8.76
C CYS A 402 9.02 3.36 -7.32
N ASP A 403 10.30 3.63 -7.08
CA ASP A 403 10.81 3.78 -5.71
C ASP A 403 10.07 4.87 -4.92
N GLY A 404 10.14 4.84 -3.58
CA GLY A 404 9.51 5.86 -2.72
C GLY A 404 10.20 7.22 -2.74
N ASN A 405 10.60 7.68 -3.92
CA ASN A 405 11.53 8.77 -4.16
C ASN A 405 10.78 9.99 -4.75
N ALA A 406 11.43 11.15 -4.88
CA ALA A 406 10.75 12.38 -5.30
C ALA A 406 10.15 12.31 -6.72
N ASN A 407 10.77 11.56 -7.63
CA ASN A 407 10.29 11.35 -9.01
C ASN A 407 9.00 10.50 -9.04
N CYS A 408 8.78 9.69 -8.00
CA CYS A 408 7.60 8.85 -7.82
C CYS A 408 6.56 9.46 -6.87
N GLY A 409 6.71 10.74 -6.48
CA GLY A 409 5.81 11.41 -5.54
C GLY A 409 6.01 10.99 -4.06
N GLY A 410 7.13 10.34 -3.74
CA GLY A 410 7.46 9.87 -2.39
C GLY A 410 6.77 8.56 -1.98
N VAL A 411 6.18 7.84 -2.94
CA VAL A 411 5.40 6.62 -2.69
C VAL A 411 5.89 5.49 -3.56
N MET A 412 5.95 4.30 -2.96
CA MET A 412 6.19 3.07 -3.68
C MET A 412 4.89 2.56 -4.31
N TRP A 413 4.92 2.32 -5.61
CA TRP A 413 3.84 1.70 -6.34
C TRP A 413 4.37 0.67 -7.33
N GLN A 414 3.55 -0.34 -7.59
CA GLN A 414 3.81 -1.36 -8.61
C GLN A 414 2.61 -1.43 -9.57
N HIS A 415 2.86 -1.59 -10.86
CA HIS A 415 1.88 -1.53 -11.92
C HIS A 415 2.02 -2.73 -12.83
N LEU A 416 1.00 -3.58 -12.90
CA LEU A 416 0.98 -4.67 -13.87
C LEU A 416 0.88 -4.08 -15.27
N ARG A 417 1.93 -4.18 -16.08
CA ARG A 417 1.97 -3.61 -17.44
C ARG A 417 1.42 -4.57 -18.48
N TYR A 418 1.64 -5.85 -18.28
CA TYR A 418 1.17 -6.89 -19.18
C TYR A 418 0.98 -8.19 -18.42
N HIS A 419 -0.07 -8.92 -18.80
CA HIS A 419 -0.35 -10.26 -18.30
C HIS A 419 -0.89 -11.12 -19.43
N ALA A 420 -0.27 -12.28 -19.61
CA ALA A 420 -0.74 -13.34 -20.48
C ALA A 420 -0.88 -14.62 -19.68
N GLN A 421 -1.88 -15.43 -20.01
CA GLN A 421 -2.05 -16.74 -19.42
C GLN A 421 -2.63 -17.72 -20.42
N GLN A 422 -2.27 -19.00 -20.27
CA GLN A 422 -2.77 -20.08 -21.09
C GLN A 422 -3.04 -21.29 -20.21
N THR A 423 -4.25 -21.84 -20.31
CA THR A 423 -4.56 -23.13 -19.68
C THR A 423 -3.86 -24.25 -20.42
N ILE A 424 -3.22 -25.16 -19.69
CA ILE A 424 -2.48 -26.29 -20.24
C ILE A 424 -2.97 -27.61 -19.62
N ASN A 425 -2.85 -28.70 -20.38
CA ASN A 425 -3.34 -30.02 -19.98
C ASN A 425 -2.23 -31.10 -20.06
N PRO A 426 -1.15 -31.01 -19.25
CA PRO A 426 -0.19 -32.11 -19.15
C PRO A 426 -0.84 -33.40 -18.65
N ALA A 427 -0.25 -34.55 -19.00
CA ALA A 427 -0.79 -35.87 -18.65
C ALA A 427 -1.04 -36.05 -17.14
N ASN A 428 -0.08 -35.61 -16.29
CA ASN A 428 -0.18 -35.70 -14.84
C ASN A 428 0.22 -34.38 -14.16
N ILE A 429 -0.15 -34.17 -12.89
CA ILE A 429 0.26 -32.99 -12.11
C ILE A 429 1.79 -32.90 -11.97
N SER A 430 2.45 -34.05 -11.87
CA SER A 430 3.90 -34.17 -11.77
C SER A 430 4.64 -34.06 -13.10
N THR A 431 3.94 -33.94 -14.24
CA THR A 431 4.60 -33.72 -15.54
C THR A 431 5.33 -32.38 -15.51
N PRO A 432 6.65 -32.35 -15.77
CA PRO A 432 7.40 -31.11 -15.83
C PRO A 432 6.89 -30.18 -16.93
N VAL A 433 6.73 -28.91 -16.58
CA VAL A 433 6.42 -27.81 -17.51
C VAL A 433 7.61 -26.85 -17.48
N TYR A 434 8.24 -26.66 -18.62
CA TYR A 434 9.32 -25.71 -18.81
C TYR A 434 8.76 -24.36 -19.22
N LEU A 435 9.25 -23.31 -18.57
CA LEU A 435 8.91 -21.91 -18.79
C LEU A 435 10.14 -21.19 -19.30
N ARG A 436 9.97 -20.26 -20.25
CA ARG A 436 11.06 -19.45 -20.79
C ARG A 436 10.60 -18.02 -20.99
N MET A 437 11.46 -17.07 -20.64
CA MET A 437 11.34 -15.65 -20.98
C MET A 437 12.54 -15.23 -21.79
N MET A 438 12.33 -14.50 -22.87
CA MET A 438 13.43 -14.01 -23.69
C MET A 438 13.11 -12.73 -24.44
N TRP A 439 14.14 -11.90 -24.59
CA TRP A 439 14.14 -10.76 -25.49
C TRP A 439 14.38 -11.22 -26.93
N GLN A 440 13.53 -10.78 -27.86
CA GLN A 440 13.65 -11.07 -29.29
C GLN A 440 13.50 -9.79 -30.10
N TYR A 441 14.23 -9.72 -31.20
CA TYR A 441 14.13 -8.61 -32.15
C TYR A 441 13.32 -9.07 -33.36
N ASP A 442 12.14 -8.46 -33.56
CA ASP A 442 11.29 -8.66 -34.74
C ASP A 442 11.08 -7.29 -35.38
N GLN A 443 11.76 -7.03 -36.50
CA GLN A 443 11.91 -5.67 -37.04
C GLN A 443 10.56 -4.95 -37.18
N PRO A 444 10.43 -3.70 -36.69
CA PRO A 444 11.50 -2.83 -36.20
C PRO A 444 11.73 -2.86 -34.67
N ASN A 445 11.01 -3.69 -33.91
CA ASN A 445 10.92 -3.55 -32.46
C ASN A 445 11.53 -4.74 -31.70
N TRP A 446 11.92 -4.48 -30.45
CA TRP A 446 12.24 -5.54 -29.50
C TRP A 446 11.00 -5.95 -28.72
N HIS A 447 10.91 -7.24 -28.44
CA HIS A 447 9.80 -7.89 -27.76
C HIS A 447 10.33 -8.69 -26.58
N ALA A 448 9.60 -8.68 -25.47
CA ALA A 448 9.76 -9.65 -24.41
C ALA A 448 8.70 -10.75 -24.60
N ASP A 449 9.16 -11.98 -24.82
CA ASP A 449 8.30 -13.11 -25.16
C ASP A 449 8.32 -14.19 -24.07
N TRP A 450 7.16 -14.79 -23.83
CA TRP A 450 6.95 -15.89 -22.90
C TRP A 450 6.58 -17.18 -23.62
N TYR A 451 7.26 -18.26 -23.25
CA TYR A 451 7.07 -19.59 -23.82
C TYR A 451 6.85 -20.63 -22.74
N TYR A 452 6.14 -21.69 -23.12
CA TYR A 452 6.08 -22.91 -22.33
C TYR A 452 6.36 -24.15 -23.19
N ASN A 453 6.75 -25.24 -22.53
CA ASN A 453 6.92 -26.56 -23.11
C ASN A 453 6.57 -27.63 -22.05
N HIS A 454 5.98 -28.74 -22.46
CA HIS A 454 5.90 -29.95 -21.63
C HIS A 454 5.98 -31.19 -22.53
N THR A 455 6.07 -32.38 -21.93
CA THR A 455 6.17 -33.65 -22.68
C THR A 455 5.13 -33.72 -23.80
N GLY A 456 5.59 -33.96 -25.03
CA GLY A 456 4.75 -34.04 -26.23
C GLY A 456 4.36 -32.71 -26.88
N GLN A 457 4.85 -31.57 -26.36
CA GLN A 457 4.61 -30.24 -26.93
C GLN A 457 5.94 -29.52 -27.24
N PRO A 458 6.10 -28.92 -28.43
CA PRO A 458 7.24 -28.03 -28.70
C PRO A 458 7.11 -26.74 -27.88
N TRP A 459 8.19 -25.93 -27.86
CA TRP A 459 8.13 -24.60 -27.27
C TRP A 459 7.04 -23.77 -27.96
N THR A 460 6.05 -23.34 -27.18
CA THR A 460 4.91 -22.57 -27.68
C THR A 460 4.90 -21.21 -27.01
N LYS A 461 4.83 -20.15 -27.84
CA LYS A 461 4.69 -18.77 -27.36
C LYS A 461 3.26 -18.56 -26.87
N PHE A 462 3.10 -17.98 -25.68
CA PHE A 462 1.79 -17.64 -25.13
C PHE A 462 1.64 -16.18 -24.71
N GLY A 463 2.74 -15.43 -24.66
CA GLY A 463 2.74 -14.00 -24.38
C GLY A 463 3.82 -13.29 -25.16
N SER A 464 3.57 -12.03 -25.52
CA SER A 464 4.50 -11.14 -26.21
C SER A 464 4.16 -9.70 -25.86
N PHE A 465 5.16 -8.95 -25.40
CA PHE A 465 5.01 -7.55 -24.99
C PHE A 465 6.05 -6.69 -25.71
N VAL A 466 5.65 -5.49 -26.14
CA VAL A 466 6.54 -4.48 -26.72
C VAL A 466 6.80 -3.42 -25.64
N PRO A 467 7.93 -3.50 -24.92
CA PRO A 467 8.31 -2.49 -23.94
C PRO A 467 8.80 -1.20 -24.59
N ASP A 468 8.86 -0.14 -23.79
CA ASP A 468 9.36 1.16 -24.23
C ASP A 468 10.85 1.05 -24.58
N PHE A 469 11.28 1.76 -25.62
CA PHE A 469 12.67 1.71 -26.10
C PHE A 469 13.69 2.15 -25.04
N ARG A 470 13.27 2.86 -23.99
CA ARG A 470 14.12 3.34 -22.89
C ARG A 470 14.49 2.25 -21.87
N GLU A 471 13.82 1.10 -21.88
CA GLU A 471 13.93 0.08 -20.82
C GLU A 471 15.15 -0.84 -20.96
N GLY A 472 15.80 -0.84 -22.11
CA GLY A 472 16.86 -1.80 -22.44
C GLY A 472 16.32 -3.21 -22.66
N HIS A 473 16.91 -3.93 -23.61
CA HIS A 473 16.40 -5.25 -24.06
C HIS A 473 17.19 -6.40 -23.42
N TYR A 474 17.26 -6.41 -22.09
CA TYR A 474 17.98 -7.41 -21.31
C TYR A 474 17.33 -7.59 -19.93
N PHE A 475 17.61 -8.72 -19.30
CA PHE A 475 17.34 -8.96 -17.89
C PHE A 475 18.66 -8.88 -17.10
N ASP A 476 18.57 -8.42 -15.87
CA ASP A 476 19.61 -8.56 -14.88
C ASP A 476 19.42 -9.88 -14.11
N ILE A 477 20.54 -10.51 -13.77
CA ILE A 477 20.60 -11.68 -12.88
C ILE A 477 21.71 -11.47 -11.84
N GLY A 478 21.71 -12.29 -10.80
CA GLY A 478 22.68 -12.22 -9.72
C GLY A 478 22.23 -11.31 -8.58
N VAL A 479 23.19 -10.84 -7.79
CA VAL A 479 22.94 -10.11 -6.54
C VAL A 479 23.70 -8.79 -6.51
N VAL A 480 23.02 -7.72 -6.09
CA VAL A 480 23.63 -6.42 -5.80
C VAL A 480 23.15 -5.89 -4.47
N GLY A 481 24.07 -5.39 -3.66
CA GLY A 481 23.72 -4.73 -2.41
C GLY A 481 24.96 -4.27 -1.68
N VAL A 482 24.77 -3.28 -0.80
CA VAL A 482 25.79 -2.77 0.10
C VAL A 482 25.17 -2.72 1.49
N GLY A 483 25.62 -3.61 2.40
CA GLY A 483 25.15 -3.60 3.78
C GLY A 483 24.96 -4.98 4.41
N ASN A 484 24.00 -5.07 5.33
CA ASN A 484 23.73 -6.27 6.14
C ASN A 484 22.88 -7.28 5.37
N TYR A 485 23.50 -8.16 4.60
CA TYR A 485 22.80 -9.24 3.93
C TYR A 485 21.88 -10.01 4.90
N PRO A 486 20.61 -10.32 4.54
CA PRO A 486 20.00 -10.11 3.21
C PRO A 486 19.31 -8.75 3.06
N LEU A 487 19.28 -7.97 4.14
CA LEU A 487 18.73 -6.63 4.15
C LEU A 487 19.61 -5.73 3.27
N ALA A 488 18.98 -4.91 2.42
CA ALA A 488 19.63 -4.03 1.45
C ALA A 488 20.34 -4.73 0.26
N TYR A 489 19.98 -5.98 -0.03
CA TYR A 489 20.36 -6.67 -1.26
C TYR A 489 19.17 -6.85 -2.19
N ALA A 490 19.41 -6.68 -3.48
CA ALA A 490 18.52 -7.02 -4.58
C ALA A 490 18.96 -8.35 -5.19
N PHE A 491 17.99 -9.24 -5.40
CA PHE A 491 18.16 -10.58 -5.95
C PHE A 491 17.45 -10.64 -7.31
N PHE A 492 18.22 -10.42 -8.38
CA PHE A 492 17.66 -10.15 -9.71
C PHE A 492 17.15 -11.38 -10.44
N TYR A 493 17.54 -12.59 -10.05
CA TYR A 493 16.93 -13.83 -10.56
C TYR A 493 16.54 -14.72 -9.39
N GLN A 494 15.23 -14.88 -9.21
CA GLN A 494 14.63 -15.74 -8.20
C GLN A 494 13.73 -16.79 -8.84
N PHE A 495 13.61 -17.95 -8.19
CA PHE A 495 12.75 -19.04 -8.61
C PHE A 495 12.19 -19.77 -7.40
N GLY A 496 10.88 -19.88 -7.30
CA GLY A 496 10.27 -20.24 -6.03
C GLY A 496 8.80 -20.58 -6.10
N VAL A 497 8.22 -20.76 -4.92
CA VAL A 497 6.83 -21.14 -4.69
C VAL A 497 6.13 -20.05 -3.90
N ALA A 498 4.88 -19.77 -4.25
CA ALA A 498 4.00 -18.88 -3.51
C ALA A 498 2.56 -19.37 -3.53
N SER A 499 1.74 -18.83 -2.64
CA SER A 499 0.29 -19.02 -2.63
C SER A 499 -0.36 -17.78 -2.02
N LYS A 500 -1.66 -17.56 -2.26
CA LYS A 500 -2.36 -16.40 -1.69
C LYS A 500 -2.35 -16.45 -0.15
N THR A 501 -2.60 -17.62 0.41
CA THR A 501 -2.44 -17.93 1.83
C THR A 501 -1.71 -19.27 1.97
N PRO A 502 -1.04 -19.57 3.11
CA PRO A 502 -0.30 -20.81 3.27
C PRO A 502 -1.18 -22.05 3.01
N VAL A 503 -0.70 -22.95 2.15
CA VAL A 503 -1.39 -24.19 1.78
C VAL A 503 -0.62 -25.37 2.33
N PRO A 504 -1.24 -26.33 3.03
CA PRO A 504 -0.55 -27.54 3.45
C PRO A 504 -0.52 -28.60 2.32
N GLY A 505 0.32 -29.62 2.48
CA GLY A 505 0.21 -30.86 1.69
C GLY A 505 0.74 -30.82 0.26
N TRP A 506 1.63 -29.88 -0.07
CA TRP A 506 2.25 -29.78 -1.41
C TRP A 506 3.74 -30.08 -1.42
N SER A 507 4.25 -30.44 -2.61
CA SER A 507 5.66 -30.59 -2.94
C SER A 507 5.89 -30.17 -4.39
N VAL A 508 6.88 -29.31 -4.63
CA VAL A 508 7.22 -28.74 -5.94
C VAL A 508 8.71 -28.94 -6.22
N GLN A 509 9.01 -29.36 -7.44
CA GLN A 509 10.38 -29.37 -7.97
C GLN A 509 10.58 -28.23 -8.97
N LEU A 510 11.66 -27.51 -8.77
CA LEU A 510 12.19 -26.47 -9.66
C LEU A 510 13.44 -27.06 -10.32
N LEU A 511 13.38 -27.21 -11.64
CA LEU A 511 14.29 -28.02 -12.44
C LEU A 511 15.11 -27.12 -13.37
N TYR A 512 16.42 -27.23 -13.26
CA TYR A 512 17.41 -26.65 -14.16
C TYR A 512 17.21 -25.15 -14.46
N PRO A 513 17.14 -24.28 -13.44
CA PRO A 513 17.09 -22.85 -13.67
C PRO A 513 18.34 -22.44 -14.46
N SER A 514 18.13 -21.81 -15.61
CA SER A 514 19.20 -21.57 -16.59
C SER A 514 19.00 -20.26 -17.34
N PHE A 515 20.10 -19.76 -17.89
CA PHE A 515 20.13 -18.49 -18.61
C PHE A 515 21.07 -18.57 -19.81
N VAL A 516 20.90 -17.64 -20.76
CA VAL A 516 21.87 -17.46 -21.85
C VAL A 516 22.99 -16.56 -21.34
N HIS A 517 24.18 -17.12 -21.23
CA HIS A 517 25.39 -16.39 -20.84
C HIS A 517 25.79 -15.38 -21.94
N PRO A 518 26.51 -14.29 -21.64
CA PRO A 518 26.92 -13.30 -22.64
C PRO A 518 27.71 -13.83 -23.85
N ASP A 519 28.22 -15.06 -23.79
CA ASP A 519 28.85 -15.76 -24.92
C ASP A 519 27.85 -16.45 -25.87
N GLY A 520 26.54 -16.33 -25.60
CA GLY A 520 25.46 -16.93 -26.38
C GLY A 520 25.10 -18.36 -25.99
N SER A 521 25.80 -18.98 -25.03
CA SER A 521 25.53 -20.36 -24.59
C SER A 521 24.46 -20.42 -23.50
N TRP A 522 23.58 -21.44 -23.54
CA TRP A 522 22.72 -21.77 -22.41
C TRP A 522 23.55 -22.39 -21.30
N ARG A 523 23.46 -21.84 -20.09
CA ARG A 523 24.14 -22.35 -18.90
C ARG A 523 23.16 -22.61 -17.77
N LEU A 524 23.40 -23.70 -17.06
CA LEU A 524 22.73 -23.98 -15.80
C LEU A 524 23.26 -23.01 -14.74
N MET A 525 22.36 -22.55 -13.86
CA MET A 525 22.72 -21.74 -12.72
C MET A 525 23.74 -22.45 -11.82
N GLU A 526 24.92 -21.85 -11.67
CA GLU A 526 26.06 -22.50 -11.02
C GLU A 526 25.99 -22.46 -9.50
N ARG A 527 25.31 -21.46 -8.92
CA ARG A 527 25.21 -21.23 -7.47
C ARG A 527 23.83 -20.76 -7.08
N ALA A 528 23.21 -21.42 -6.11
CA ALA A 528 21.90 -20.98 -5.63
C ALA A 528 21.77 -21.08 -4.11
N ASN A 529 21.02 -20.14 -3.55
CA ASN A 529 20.73 -20.08 -2.13
C ASN A 529 19.25 -19.72 -1.90
N ILE A 530 18.75 -19.98 -0.69
CA ILE A 530 17.36 -19.68 -0.30
C ILE A 530 17.17 -18.23 0.15
N ILE A 531 16.02 -17.66 -0.20
CA ILE A 531 15.47 -16.40 0.30
C ILE A 531 13.97 -16.56 0.67
N GLN A 532 13.51 -15.84 1.69
CA GLN A 532 12.10 -15.81 2.13
C GLN A 532 11.39 -14.54 1.64
N GLY A 533 10.06 -14.55 1.58
CA GLY A 533 9.24 -13.47 1.01
C GLY A 533 9.53 -12.08 1.59
N TRP A 534 9.67 -11.95 2.91
CA TRP A 534 10.01 -10.68 3.54
C TRP A 534 11.37 -10.07 3.10
N HIS A 535 12.30 -10.87 2.58
CA HIS A 535 13.61 -10.44 2.08
C HIS A 535 13.81 -10.79 0.60
N SER A 536 12.77 -11.21 -0.13
CA SER A 536 12.84 -11.58 -1.54
C SER A 536 12.85 -10.34 -2.44
N TYR A 537 13.71 -9.38 -2.11
CA TYR A 537 13.84 -8.13 -2.84
C TYR A 537 14.32 -8.44 -4.24
N TRP A 538 13.55 -8.08 -5.23
CA TRP A 538 14.06 -8.07 -6.60
C TRP A 538 14.65 -6.71 -6.91
N LYS A 539 14.14 -5.63 -6.29
CA LYS A 539 14.80 -4.33 -6.13
C LYS A 539 14.78 -3.89 -4.67
N ALA A 540 15.73 -3.03 -4.25
CA ALA A 540 15.89 -2.41 -2.92
C ALA A 540 14.64 -2.36 -2.02
N ASN A 541 13.47 -1.96 -2.54
CA ASN A 541 12.22 -1.92 -1.77
C ASN A 541 11.09 -2.84 -2.29
N TYR A 542 11.22 -3.42 -3.48
CA TYR A 542 10.20 -4.27 -4.09
C TYR A 542 10.55 -5.72 -3.95
N ARG A 543 9.55 -6.53 -3.59
CA ARG A 543 9.73 -7.95 -3.30
C ARG A 543 8.89 -8.79 -4.26
N TRP A 544 9.33 -10.02 -4.52
CA TRP A 544 8.49 -11.01 -5.20
C TRP A 544 7.50 -11.70 -4.26
N GLY A 545 7.60 -11.48 -2.95
CA GLY A 545 6.66 -11.95 -1.94
C GLY A 545 6.61 -10.98 -0.77
N GLY A 546 5.74 -11.24 0.21
CA GLY A 546 5.57 -10.36 1.36
C GLY A 546 5.95 -10.97 2.68
N GLU A 547 5.64 -12.25 2.82
CA GLU A 547 5.78 -12.99 4.07
C GLU A 547 6.63 -14.25 3.85
N PRO A 548 7.36 -14.72 4.87
CA PRO A 548 8.01 -16.02 4.82
C PRO A 548 6.98 -17.13 4.58
N TYR A 549 7.33 -18.10 3.73
CA TYR A 549 6.51 -19.30 3.59
C TYR A 549 6.84 -20.27 4.74
N ASN A 550 6.11 -20.13 5.85
CA ASN A 550 6.31 -20.96 7.04
C ASN A 550 5.93 -22.42 6.77
N GLY A 551 6.70 -23.33 7.37
CA GLY A 551 6.51 -24.78 7.26
C GLY A 551 7.01 -25.36 5.94
N VAL A 552 8.02 -24.77 5.30
CA VAL A 552 8.62 -25.31 4.07
C VAL A 552 10.03 -25.84 4.35
N SER A 553 10.31 -27.03 3.86
CA SER A 553 11.66 -27.60 3.78
C SER A 553 12.18 -27.56 2.34
N ALA A 554 13.49 -27.41 2.18
CA ALA A 554 14.18 -27.55 0.90
C ALA A 554 15.04 -28.80 0.89
N GLN A 555 15.07 -29.48 -0.25
CA GLN A 555 15.99 -30.55 -0.57
C GLN A 555 16.67 -30.22 -1.90
N ALA A 556 18.00 -30.14 -1.88
CA ALA A 556 18.86 -29.84 -3.02
C ALA A 556 20.21 -30.55 -2.86
N ASN A 557 21.06 -30.47 -3.89
CA ASN A 557 22.35 -31.18 -3.93
C ASN A 557 23.23 -30.94 -2.69
N ALA A 558 23.32 -29.70 -2.20
CA ALA A 558 24.13 -29.37 -1.03
C ALA A 558 23.64 -30.05 0.27
N SER A 559 22.35 -30.35 0.38
CA SER A 559 21.76 -31.07 1.52
C SER A 559 21.64 -32.58 1.30
N ASP A 560 21.56 -33.01 0.03
CA ASP A 560 21.36 -34.40 -0.37
C ASP A 560 22.04 -34.65 -1.72
N ASN A 561 23.16 -35.36 -1.69
CA ASN A 561 23.97 -35.67 -2.87
C ASN A 561 23.26 -36.57 -3.90
N THR A 562 22.11 -37.17 -3.55
CA THR A 562 21.29 -37.93 -4.52
C THR A 562 20.48 -37.02 -5.45
N VAL A 563 20.25 -35.76 -5.04
CA VAL A 563 19.62 -34.74 -5.89
C VAL A 563 20.68 -34.13 -6.79
N SER A 564 20.42 -34.11 -8.10
CA SER A 564 21.33 -33.51 -9.08
C SER A 564 21.42 -31.99 -8.93
N ILE A 565 22.59 -31.41 -9.25
CA ILE A 565 22.78 -29.96 -9.31
C ILE A 565 21.72 -29.34 -10.25
N GLY A 566 21.16 -28.21 -9.82
CA GLY A 566 20.10 -27.52 -10.55
C GLY A 566 18.70 -28.06 -10.27
N ILE A 567 18.51 -29.00 -9.34
CA ILE A 567 17.18 -29.42 -8.88
C ILE A 567 16.97 -28.95 -7.44
N LEU A 568 15.92 -28.17 -7.23
CA LEU A 568 15.43 -27.75 -5.93
C LEU A 568 14.04 -28.37 -5.70
N GLN A 569 13.88 -29.15 -4.64
CA GLN A 569 12.58 -29.58 -4.17
C GLN A 569 12.16 -28.78 -2.93
N LEU A 570 11.02 -28.12 -3.01
CA LEU A 570 10.38 -27.43 -1.90
C LEU A 570 9.15 -28.25 -1.48
N THR A 571 9.01 -28.51 -0.19
CA THR A 571 7.91 -29.33 0.35
C THR A 571 7.36 -28.68 1.59
N TYR A 572 6.03 -28.65 1.72
CA TYR A 572 5.38 -28.24 2.94
C TYR A 572 5.52 -29.33 4.02
N SER A 573 6.28 -29.03 5.08
CA SER A 573 6.50 -29.87 6.27
C SER A 573 5.68 -29.44 7.49
N GLY A 574 5.15 -28.20 7.50
CA GLY A 574 4.33 -27.67 8.59
C GLY A 574 5.11 -27.15 9.81
N THR A 575 6.45 -27.20 9.80
CA THR A 575 7.27 -26.76 10.94
C THR A 575 8.43 -25.85 10.53
N GLY A 576 8.59 -24.73 11.27
CA GLY A 576 9.73 -23.81 11.14
C GLY A 576 9.69 -22.93 9.90
N THR A 577 10.65 -22.00 9.80
CA THR A 577 10.86 -21.17 8.60
C THR A 577 12.21 -21.54 8.03
N LEU A 578 12.29 -21.82 6.73
CA LEU A 578 13.55 -22.22 6.09
C LEU A 578 14.57 -21.07 6.20
N PRO A 579 15.78 -21.31 6.75
CA PRO A 579 16.76 -20.26 6.93
C PRO A 579 17.20 -19.65 5.60
N GLU A 580 17.36 -18.34 5.59
CA GLU A 580 17.92 -17.66 4.43
C GLU A 580 19.40 -17.97 4.27
N LYS A 581 19.90 -17.80 3.04
CA LYS A 581 21.23 -18.23 2.61
C LYS A 581 21.46 -19.74 2.63
N THR A 582 20.47 -20.56 2.97
CA THR A 582 20.64 -22.02 2.88
C THR A 582 21.13 -22.35 1.47
N VAL A 583 22.32 -22.93 1.38
CA VAL A 583 22.99 -23.25 0.11
C VAL A 583 22.23 -24.40 -0.54
N LEU A 584 21.96 -24.28 -1.83
CA LEU A 584 21.29 -25.30 -2.61
C LEU A 584 22.28 -26.11 -3.45
N TRP A 585 23.24 -25.43 -4.08
CA TRP A 585 24.40 -25.98 -4.77
C TRP A 585 25.44 -24.89 -5.03
#